data_AF-A0A5N6T4V9-F1
#
_entry.id   AF-A0A5N6T4V9-F1
#
_cell.length_a   1.000
_cell.length_b   1.000
_cell.length_c   1.000
_cell.angle_alpha   90.00
_cell.angle_beta   90.00
_cell.angle_gamma   90.00
#
_symmetry.space_group_name_H-M   'P 1'
#
loop_
_entity.id
_entity.type
_entity.pdbx_description
1 polymer ?
#
loop_
_entity_poly.entity_id
_entity_poly.type
_entity_poly.pdbx_seq_one_letter_code
_entity_poly.pdbx_strand_id
1 'polypeptide(L)'
;MNNPRKAPRICGSKTQSPPKLRVVIYRAPEPRLSFLASDEGRQAFDFFLHQTRYRFPADFSDPVLRSTNNDEALARTVVACGALQQIYEHDDDPFLLSPLGQFAMREYGRALTNVRIRLASDGRDLTLVCCLLFACFECMRGCPRAAVVHIKSGLDILLRCGEELMWNIVSRETMVYLFMRLDNQLVGLLGTSLSRTLRRDGDRGSSISARINLASSRNDAERSLDGVLNSIFHDRLDMALTMQNRPGSALPLDPGQTSRYLNEWHARFDTGLTRIWYLIAKMYVAIPPGSPENVWDQFQEEFETVISLAENYLLRTRQFSQKRTFSFNLGIVSPLYIVGVRCREMRIRRRAIWLLESCERREVLWDSTLSAMTARRVMEFEESLNTGLELFGRKVRNVTAVLDDDNGVRVEFE
;
A
#
# COMPACT_ATOMS: atom_id res chain seq x y z
N MET A 1 78.69 2.58 78.46
CA MET A 1 78.27 1.64 77.40
C MET A 1 76.98 2.17 76.79
N ASN A 2 77.09 2.63 75.54
CA ASN A 2 76.08 3.40 74.80
C ASN A 2 75.04 2.48 74.14
N ASN A 3 73.74 2.71 74.37
CA ASN A 3 72.84 3.26 73.35
C ASN A 3 71.43 3.52 73.93
N PRO A 4 70.87 4.74 73.79
CA PRO A 4 69.58 5.12 74.34
C PRO A 4 68.39 4.75 73.42
N ARG A 5 67.23 4.53 74.04
CA ARG A 5 65.93 4.28 73.40
C ARG A 5 65.54 5.45 72.49
N LYS A 6 65.31 5.18 71.19
CA LYS A 6 64.75 6.14 70.22
C LYS A 6 63.25 6.31 70.45
N ALA A 7 62.82 7.56 70.57
CA ALA A 7 61.42 7.98 70.52
C ALA A 7 60.80 7.75 69.12
N PRO A 8 59.48 7.50 69.02
CA PRO A 8 58.81 7.35 67.74
C PRO A 8 58.70 8.71 67.01
N ARG A 9 58.98 8.69 65.71
CA ARG A 9 58.84 9.84 64.80
C ARG A 9 57.37 10.20 64.60
N ILE A 10 57.04 11.47 64.80
CA ILE A 10 55.77 12.10 64.43
C ILE A 10 55.63 12.01 62.90
N CYS A 11 54.53 11.42 62.43
CA CYS A 11 54.20 11.30 61.02
C CYS A 11 53.69 12.65 60.50
N GLY A 12 54.37 13.24 59.51
CA GLY A 12 53.95 14.46 58.85
C GLY A 12 52.67 14.24 58.03
N SER A 13 51.64 15.03 58.32
CA SER A 13 50.38 15.06 57.56
C SER A 13 50.63 15.61 56.15
N LYS A 14 50.65 14.74 55.14
CA LYS A 14 50.54 15.15 53.74
C LYS A 14 49.11 15.62 53.47
N THR A 15 48.91 16.93 53.33
CA THR A 15 47.68 17.53 52.80
C THR A 15 47.46 17.06 51.37
N GLN A 16 46.57 16.09 51.17
CA GLN A 16 46.09 15.71 49.84
C GLN A 16 45.09 16.76 49.36
N SER A 17 45.39 17.41 48.23
CA SER A 17 44.44 18.28 47.54
C SER A 17 43.22 17.46 47.09
N PRO A 18 41.98 18.01 47.17
CA PRO A 18 40.79 17.28 46.80
C PRO A 18 40.83 16.86 45.31
N PRO A 19 40.28 15.69 44.96
CA PRO A 19 40.31 15.19 43.60
C PRO A 19 39.56 16.15 42.67
N LYS A 20 40.25 16.64 41.63
CA LYS A 20 39.61 17.42 40.55
C LYS A 20 38.63 16.51 39.81
N LEU A 21 37.33 16.75 39.98
CA LEU A 21 36.27 16.15 39.17
C LEU A 21 36.54 16.47 37.69
N ARG A 22 36.94 15.46 36.92
CA ARG A 22 36.97 15.51 35.46
C ARG A 22 35.63 14.99 34.96
N VAL A 23 34.77 15.92 34.53
CA VAL A 23 33.57 15.56 33.77
C VAL A 23 34.01 15.19 32.35
N VAL A 24 34.00 13.91 32.04
CA VAL A 24 34.18 13.42 30.67
C VAL A 24 32.82 13.52 29.99
N ILE A 25 32.64 14.57 29.18
CA ILE A 25 31.47 14.68 28.31
C ILE A 25 31.70 13.70 27.16
N TYR A 26 31.03 12.55 27.23
CA TYR A 26 30.92 11.66 26.07
C TYR A 26 30.09 12.39 25.01
N ARG A 27 30.76 12.95 24.00
CA ARG A 27 30.07 13.34 22.78
C ARG A 27 29.66 12.04 22.10
N ALA A 28 28.37 11.80 21.97
CA ALA A 28 27.89 10.71 21.12
C ALA A 28 28.55 10.86 19.74
N PRO A 29 29.01 9.76 19.10
CA PRO A 29 29.52 9.84 17.74
C PRO A 29 28.47 10.55 16.88
N GLU A 30 28.92 11.43 15.98
CA GLU A 30 27.98 12.14 15.10
C GLU A 30 27.02 11.15 14.44
N PRO A 31 25.72 11.49 14.32
CA PRO A 31 24.77 10.58 13.73
C PRO A 31 25.28 10.16 12.36
N ARG A 32 25.49 8.85 12.16
CA ARG A 32 25.97 8.28 10.88
C ARG A 32 25.09 8.71 9.69
N LEU A 33 23.85 9.06 9.96
CA LEU A 33 22.85 9.52 9.01
C LEU A 33 22.70 11.04 9.12
N SER A 34 23.22 11.76 8.13
CA SER A 34 23.25 13.23 8.10
C SER A 34 21.89 13.90 8.31
N PHE A 35 20.79 13.25 7.92
CA PHE A 35 19.44 13.78 8.13
C PHE A 35 18.99 13.80 9.59
N LEU A 36 19.52 12.92 10.46
CA LEU A 36 19.20 12.94 11.90
C LEU A 36 19.83 14.13 12.64
N ALA A 37 20.67 14.93 11.95
CA ALA A 37 21.20 16.17 12.48
C ALA A 37 20.14 17.28 12.52
N SER A 38 19.15 17.28 11.61
CA SER A 38 18.08 18.29 11.60
C SER A 38 16.88 17.89 12.47
N ASP A 39 16.11 18.89 12.92
CA ASP A 39 14.89 18.66 13.68
C ASP A 39 13.83 17.93 12.84
N GLU A 40 13.68 18.31 11.56
CA GLU A 40 12.75 17.67 10.63
C GLU A 40 13.10 16.20 10.41
N GLY A 41 14.39 15.86 10.30
CA GLY A 41 14.82 14.48 10.10
C GLY A 41 14.60 13.60 11.33
N ARG A 42 14.78 14.15 12.54
CA ARG A 42 14.43 13.45 13.79
C ARG A 42 12.92 13.24 13.90
N GLN A 43 12.14 14.29 13.65
CA GLN A 43 10.68 14.24 13.68
C GLN A 43 10.11 13.22 12.66
N ALA A 44 10.58 13.27 11.42
CA ALA A 44 10.13 12.38 10.35
C ALA A 44 10.48 10.91 10.62
N PHE A 45 11.68 10.64 11.13
CA PHE A 45 12.09 9.29 11.51
C PHE A 45 11.28 8.75 12.70
N ASP A 46 11.06 9.58 13.71
CA ASP A 46 10.23 9.24 14.88
C ASP A 46 8.79 8.92 14.46
N PHE A 47 8.21 9.75 13.59
CA PHE A 47 6.89 9.49 13.01
C PHE A 47 6.86 8.16 12.26
N PHE A 48 7.91 7.83 11.50
CA PHE A 48 7.96 6.54 10.83
C PHE A 48 7.97 5.36 11.81
N LEU A 49 8.79 5.45 12.86
CA LEU A 49 8.93 4.42 13.89
C LEU A 49 7.63 4.19 14.67
N HIS A 50 6.91 5.26 14.99
CA HIS A 50 5.73 5.17 15.85
C HIS A 50 4.41 5.09 15.10
N GLN A 51 4.37 5.49 13.82
CA GLN A 51 3.13 5.55 13.03
C GLN A 51 3.24 4.83 11.69
N THR A 52 4.15 5.26 10.80
CA THR A 52 4.22 4.75 9.41
C THR A 52 4.46 3.25 9.34
N ARG A 53 5.32 2.71 10.21
CA ARG A 53 5.68 1.29 10.17
C ARG A 53 4.46 0.36 10.30
N TYR A 54 3.45 0.78 11.05
CA TYR A 54 2.22 0.00 11.29
C TYR A 54 1.24 0.03 10.11
N ARG A 55 1.54 0.81 9.06
CA ARG A 55 0.75 0.85 7.82
C ARG A 55 1.16 -0.23 6.83
N PHE A 56 2.22 -0.97 7.17
CA PHE A 56 2.74 -2.10 6.41
C PHE A 56 2.73 -3.36 7.28
N PRO A 57 2.83 -4.56 6.67
CA PRO A 57 3.10 -5.79 7.41
C PRO A 57 4.42 -5.72 8.18
N ALA A 58 4.46 -6.30 9.38
CA ALA A 58 5.63 -6.25 10.26
C ALA A 58 6.88 -6.89 9.62
N ASP A 59 6.68 -7.95 8.84
CA ASP A 59 7.73 -8.65 8.10
C ASP A 59 8.28 -7.86 6.90
N PHE A 60 7.66 -6.72 6.57
CA PHE A 60 8.24 -5.69 5.71
C PHE A 60 8.89 -4.57 6.53
N SER A 61 8.15 -3.98 7.47
CA SER A 61 8.60 -2.77 8.16
C SER A 61 9.82 -3.01 9.06
N ASP A 62 9.86 -4.13 9.78
CA ASP A 62 10.95 -4.44 10.71
C ASP A 62 12.30 -4.69 9.99
N PRO A 63 12.38 -5.49 8.91
CA PRO A 63 13.61 -5.58 8.12
C PRO A 63 14.02 -4.25 7.48
N VAL A 64 13.06 -3.47 6.95
CA VAL A 64 13.35 -2.15 6.36
C VAL A 64 14.02 -1.24 7.39
N LEU A 65 13.46 -1.15 8.59
CA LEU A 65 14.02 -0.36 9.69
C LEU A 65 15.39 -0.86 10.14
N ARG A 66 15.64 -2.17 10.15
CA ARG A 66 16.98 -2.69 10.48
C ARG A 66 18.02 -2.28 9.44
N SER A 67 17.64 -2.27 8.17
CA SER A 67 18.52 -1.97 7.05
C SER A 67 18.81 -0.47 6.87
N THR A 68 18.03 0.44 7.46
CA THR A 68 18.33 1.89 7.40
C THR A 68 19.66 2.25 8.06
N ASN A 69 20.16 1.42 8.99
CA ASN A 69 21.46 1.64 9.63
C ASN A 69 22.66 1.40 8.68
N ASN A 70 22.43 0.65 7.60
CA ASN A 70 23.49 0.19 6.70
C ASN A 70 23.40 0.78 5.30
N ASP A 71 22.23 1.29 4.89
CA ASP A 71 22.04 1.87 3.57
C ASP A 71 21.39 3.27 3.65
N GLU A 72 22.16 4.27 3.23
CA GLU A 72 21.75 5.67 3.23
C GLU A 72 20.55 5.93 2.30
N ALA A 73 20.47 5.26 1.14
CA ALA A 73 19.38 5.45 0.21
C ALA A 73 18.05 5.02 0.85
N LEU A 74 18.06 3.86 1.50
CA LEU A 74 16.89 3.35 2.22
C LEU A 74 16.52 4.24 3.40
N ALA A 75 17.51 4.71 4.15
CA ALA A 75 17.30 5.60 5.29
C ALA A 75 16.64 6.93 4.88
N ARG A 76 17.08 7.53 3.76
CA ARG A 76 16.47 8.73 3.17
C ARG A 76 15.04 8.48 2.70
N THR A 77 14.78 7.32 2.07
CA THR A 77 13.41 6.93 1.66
C THR A 77 12.48 6.83 2.87
N VAL A 78 12.93 6.20 3.96
CA VAL A 78 12.13 6.03 5.19
C VAL A 78 11.76 7.37 5.81
N VAL A 79 12.71 8.31 5.94
CA VAL A 79 12.39 9.63 6.49
C VAL A 79 11.53 10.48 5.56
N ALA A 80 11.72 10.39 4.24
CA ALA A 80 10.85 11.07 3.28
C ALA A 80 9.39 10.57 3.41
N CYS A 81 9.20 9.25 3.52
CA CYS A 81 7.88 8.66 3.74
C CYS A 81 7.27 9.05 5.10
N GLY A 82 8.07 9.07 6.17
CA GLY A 82 7.62 9.48 7.50
C GLY A 82 7.16 10.94 7.53
N ALA A 83 7.95 11.84 6.95
CA ALA A 83 7.62 13.26 6.82
C ALA A 83 6.34 13.46 6.01
N LEU A 84 6.24 12.84 4.83
CA LEU A 84 5.07 13.02 3.97
C LEU A 84 3.80 12.42 4.57
N GLN A 85 3.88 11.26 5.24
CA GLN A 85 2.72 10.69 5.88
C GLN A 85 2.25 11.55 7.06
N GLN A 86 3.17 12.12 7.83
CA GLN A 86 2.80 13.05 8.89
C GLN A 86 2.02 14.24 8.31
N ILE A 87 2.52 14.83 7.21
CA ILE A 87 1.84 15.92 6.52
C ILE A 87 0.45 15.47 6.07
N TYR A 88 0.36 14.33 5.41
CA TYR A 88 -0.91 13.79 4.89
C TYR A 88 -1.96 13.56 5.99
N GLU A 89 -1.56 13.07 7.16
CA GLU A 89 -2.49 12.70 8.23
C GLU A 89 -2.78 13.83 9.21
N HIS A 90 -1.89 14.80 9.36
CA HIS A 90 -1.95 15.76 10.47
C HIS A 90 -1.86 17.22 10.05
N ASP A 91 -1.25 17.51 8.90
CA ASP A 91 -1.03 18.87 8.46
C ASP A 91 -1.94 19.20 7.26
N ASP A 92 -2.14 20.49 7.02
CA ASP A 92 -2.86 20.99 5.85
C ASP A 92 -1.87 21.64 4.87
N ASP A 93 -0.93 20.82 4.38
CA ASP A 93 0.11 21.25 3.43
C ASP A 93 0.10 20.42 2.14
N PRO A 94 -0.97 20.54 1.31
CA PRO A 94 -1.09 19.79 0.06
C PRO A 94 -0.02 20.17 -0.99
N PHE A 95 0.58 21.36 -0.87
CA PHE A 95 1.58 21.88 -1.80
C PHE A 95 3.03 21.66 -1.31
N LEU A 96 3.22 21.03 -0.14
CA LEU A 96 4.52 20.73 0.46
C LEU A 96 5.42 21.97 0.64
N LEU A 97 4.81 23.10 0.99
CA LEU A 97 5.50 24.38 1.17
C LEU A 97 6.10 24.54 2.56
N SER A 98 5.64 23.78 3.55
CA SER A 98 6.18 23.79 4.91
C SER A 98 7.64 23.32 4.96
N PRO A 99 8.41 23.65 6.01
CA PRO A 99 9.76 23.12 6.20
C PRO A 99 9.83 21.59 6.14
N LEU A 100 8.82 20.90 6.71
CA LEU A 100 8.72 19.45 6.67
C LEU A 100 8.39 18.93 5.26
N GLY A 101 7.53 19.63 4.51
CA GLY A 101 7.22 19.31 3.11
C GLY A 101 8.44 19.46 2.20
N GLN A 102 9.17 20.56 2.34
CA GLN A 102 10.43 20.78 1.63
C GLN A 102 11.51 19.77 2.03
N PHE A 103 11.56 19.37 3.30
CA PHE A 103 12.43 18.29 3.78
C PHE A 103 12.06 16.96 3.11
N ALA A 104 10.78 16.57 3.13
CA ALA A 104 10.29 15.34 2.51
C ALA A 104 10.68 15.24 1.03
N MET A 105 10.46 16.32 0.27
CA MET A 105 10.80 16.37 -1.16
C MET A 105 12.31 16.32 -1.43
N ARG A 106 13.12 17.01 -0.62
CA ARG A 106 14.59 16.96 -0.74
C ARG A 106 15.14 15.56 -0.48
N GLU A 107 14.68 14.91 0.57
CA GLU A 107 15.11 13.56 0.92
C GLU A 107 14.62 12.51 -0.07
N TYR A 108 13.39 12.65 -0.58
CA TYR A 108 12.88 11.85 -1.69
C TYR A 108 13.76 11.97 -2.94
N GLY A 109 14.08 13.20 -3.39
CA GLY A 109 14.91 13.42 -4.58
C GLY A 109 16.34 12.87 -4.45
N ARG A 110 16.94 12.99 -3.26
CA ARG A 110 18.25 12.40 -2.94
C ARG A 110 18.20 10.88 -2.90
N ALA A 111 17.18 10.31 -2.27
CA ALA A 111 16.96 8.86 -2.23
C ALA A 111 16.82 8.30 -3.66
N LEU A 112 16.03 8.95 -4.52
CA LEU A 112 15.86 8.54 -5.92
C LEU A 112 17.18 8.52 -6.68
N THR A 113 18.03 9.52 -6.46
CA THR A 113 19.37 9.60 -7.07
C THR A 113 20.26 8.44 -6.61
N ASN A 114 20.28 8.16 -5.30
CA ASN A 114 21.09 7.07 -4.75
C ASN A 114 20.59 5.69 -5.21
N VAL A 115 19.27 5.48 -5.23
CA VAL A 115 18.65 4.23 -5.71
C VAL A 115 19.02 3.98 -7.17
N ARG A 116 18.99 5.01 -8.03
CA ARG A 116 19.39 4.87 -9.46
C ARG A 116 20.84 4.43 -9.62
N ILE A 117 21.76 4.96 -8.81
CA ILE A 117 23.17 4.54 -8.82
C ILE A 117 23.30 3.08 -8.36
N ARG A 118 22.59 2.70 -7.30
CA ARG A 118 22.61 1.34 -6.75
C ARG A 118 22.00 0.33 -7.73
N LEU A 119 20.92 0.69 -8.44
CA LEU A 119 20.30 -0.16 -9.45
C LEU A 119 21.26 -0.54 -10.59
N ALA A 120 22.16 0.37 -10.98
CA ALA A 120 23.15 0.14 -12.03
C ALA A 120 24.31 -0.81 -11.61
N SER A 121 24.43 -1.13 -10.32
CA SER A 121 25.49 -2.00 -9.78
C SER A 121 24.93 -3.32 -9.26
N ASP A 122 24.49 -3.33 -7.99
CA ASP A 122 23.98 -4.52 -7.31
C ASP A 122 22.92 -4.16 -6.23
N GLY A 123 22.07 -3.18 -6.54
CA GLY A 123 21.10 -2.61 -5.62
C GLY A 123 19.66 -3.01 -5.88
N ARG A 124 19.40 -4.13 -6.57
CA ARG A 124 18.04 -4.48 -7.04
C ARG A 124 17.08 -4.78 -5.89
N ASP A 125 17.51 -5.49 -4.85
CA ASP A 125 16.72 -5.75 -3.63
C ASP A 125 16.27 -4.43 -2.98
N LEU A 126 17.22 -3.51 -2.81
CA LEU A 126 16.96 -2.18 -2.26
C LEU A 126 16.02 -1.37 -3.16
N THR A 127 16.21 -1.48 -4.46
CA THR A 127 15.37 -0.79 -5.45
C THR A 127 13.93 -1.26 -5.35
N LEU A 128 13.67 -2.57 -5.17
CA LEU A 128 12.32 -3.10 -4.97
C LEU A 128 11.63 -2.49 -3.75
N VAL A 129 12.33 -2.44 -2.62
CA VAL A 129 11.82 -1.84 -1.38
C VAL A 129 11.54 -0.35 -1.59
N CYS A 130 12.47 0.37 -2.24
CA CYS A 130 12.30 1.79 -2.51
C CYS A 130 11.17 2.07 -3.51
N CYS A 131 10.98 1.26 -4.56
CA CYS A 131 9.86 1.39 -5.48
C CYS A 131 8.51 1.30 -4.75
N LEU A 132 8.37 0.39 -3.80
CA LEU A 132 7.16 0.27 -2.99
C LEU A 132 6.93 1.53 -2.14
N LEU A 133 7.94 1.99 -1.41
CA LEU A 133 7.85 3.18 -0.56
C LEU A 133 7.64 4.46 -1.37
N PHE A 134 8.29 4.58 -2.53
CA PHE A 134 8.09 5.70 -3.46
C PHE A 134 6.70 5.68 -4.07
N ALA A 135 6.13 4.51 -4.40
CA ALA A 135 4.73 4.43 -4.82
C ALA A 135 3.79 4.97 -3.73
N CYS A 136 4.02 4.62 -2.46
CA CYS A 136 3.26 5.15 -1.33
C CYS A 136 3.41 6.67 -1.20
N PHE A 137 4.65 7.16 -1.32
CA PHE A 137 4.96 8.60 -1.29
C PHE A 137 4.22 9.35 -2.39
N GLU A 138 4.31 8.88 -3.63
CA GLU A 138 3.64 9.48 -4.78
C GLU A 138 2.11 9.46 -4.63
N CYS A 139 1.54 8.40 -4.06
CA CYS A 139 0.11 8.35 -3.76
C CYS A 139 -0.30 9.39 -2.70
N MET A 140 0.46 9.53 -1.61
CA MET A 140 0.14 10.49 -0.55
C MET A 140 0.26 11.95 -1.01
N ARG A 141 1.22 12.27 -1.90
CA ARG A 141 1.33 13.63 -2.45
C ARG A 141 0.34 13.94 -3.56
N GLY A 142 -0.44 12.96 -4.02
CA GLY A 142 -1.41 13.16 -5.10
C GLY A 142 -0.85 13.04 -6.53
N CYS A 143 0.26 12.33 -6.74
CA CYS A 143 0.85 12.07 -8.06
C CYS A 143 0.71 10.59 -8.46
N PRO A 144 -0.51 10.11 -8.78
CA PRO A 144 -0.75 8.68 -9.01
C PRO A 144 -0.04 8.12 -10.25
N ARG A 145 0.29 8.93 -11.28
CA ARG A 145 1.03 8.42 -12.46
C ARG A 145 2.45 8.04 -12.10
N ALA A 146 3.12 8.88 -11.31
CA ALA A 146 4.44 8.58 -10.78
C ALA A 146 4.42 7.34 -9.87
N ALA A 147 3.37 7.17 -9.06
CA ALA A 147 3.18 5.95 -8.26
C ALA A 147 3.12 4.70 -9.16
N VAL A 148 2.31 4.75 -10.22
CA VAL A 148 2.19 3.67 -11.20
C VAL A 148 3.53 3.34 -11.88
N VAL A 149 4.36 4.35 -12.17
CA VAL A 149 5.72 4.14 -12.72
C VAL A 149 6.59 3.35 -11.74
N HIS A 150 6.59 3.69 -10.44
CA HIS A 150 7.34 2.96 -9.43
C HIS A 150 6.85 1.53 -9.26
N ILE A 151 5.52 1.32 -9.21
CA ILE A 151 4.92 -0.02 -9.11
C ILE A 151 5.35 -0.88 -10.30
N LYS A 152 5.26 -0.34 -11.53
CA LYS A 152 5.65 -1.05 -12.76
C LYS A 152 7.13 -1.37 -12.80
N SER A 153 7.99 -0.43 -12.39
CA SER A 153 9.43 -0.66 -12.31
C SER A 153 9.76 -1.76 -11.29
N GLY A 154 9.13 -1.74 -10.12
CA GLY A 154 9.34 -2.76 -9.09
C GLY A 154 8.89 -4.15 -9.56
N LEU A 155 7.71 -4.24 -10.18
CA LEU A 155 7.22 -5.49 -10.75
C LEU A 155 8.12 -6.01 -11.90
N ASP A 156 8.66 -5.14 -12.75
CA ASP A 156 9.60 -5.55 -13.82
C ASP A 156 10.89 -6.15 -13.24
N ILE A 157 11.45 -5.54 -12.20
CA ILE A 157 12.62 -6.08 -11.48
C ILE A 157 12.28 -7.45 -10.87
N LEU A 158 11.11 -7.57 -10.23
CA LEU A 158 10.67 -8.81 -9.59
C LEU A 158 10.54 -9.95 -10.61
N LEU A 159 9.97 -9.67 -11.79
CA LEU A 159 9.78 -10.67 -12.84
C LEU A 159 11.10 -11.09 -13.50
N ARG A 160 11.99 -10.13 -13.80
CA ARG A 160 13.23 -10.40 -14.53
C ARG A 160 14.33 -10.99 -13.66
N CYS A 161 14.44 -10.52 -12.42
CA CYS A 161 15.60 -10.81 -11.58
C CYS A 161 15.23 -11.56 -10.31
N GLY A 162 13.95 -11.75 -9.98
CA GLY A 162 13.53 -12.22 -8.65
C GLY A 162 14.08 -13.58 -8.19
N GLU A 163 14.53 -14.44 -9.11
CA GLU A 163 15.18 -15.71 -8.77
C GLU A 163 16.68 -15.57 -8.51
N GLU A 164 17.30 -14.52 -9.05
CA GLU A 164 18.73 -14.21 -8.93
C GLU A 164 19.04 -13.28 -7.74
N LEU A 165 18.01 -12.68 -7.15
CA LEU A 165 18.13 -11.77 -6.03
C LEU A 165 18.56 -12.47 -4.74
N MET A 166 19.39 -11.80 -3.96
CA MET A 166 19.87 -12.29 -2.66
C MET A 166 18.86 -12.09 -1.53
N TRP A 167 17.86 -11.23 -1.72
CA TRP A 167 16.81 -10.91 -0.74
C TRP A 167 17.37 -10.44 0.61
N ASN A 168 18.40 -9.58 0.57
CA ASN A 168 19.17 -9.17 1.75
C ASN A 168 18.40 -8.25 2.71
N ILE A 169 17.33 -7.60 2.24
CA ILE A 169 16.58 -6.62 3.03
C ILE A 169 15.27 -7.24 3.49
N VAL A 170 14.35 -7.51 2.55
CA VAL A 170 13.04 -8.11 2.81
C VAL A 170 12.96 -9.45 2.09
N SER A 171 12.26 -10.42 2.67
CA SER A 171 12.12 -11.75 2.08
C SER A 171 11.42 -11.70 0.72
N ARG A 172 11.80 -12.64 -0.16
CA ARG A 172 11.12 -12.84 -1.45
C ARG A 172 9.61 -12.97 -1.30
N GLU A 173 9.17 -13.78 -0.34
CA GLU A 173 7.75 -14.06 -0.12
C GLU A 173 6.97 -12.78 0.21
N THR A 174 7.48 -12.00 1.16
CA THR A 174 6.88 -10.72 1.56
C THR A 174 6.82 -9.76 0.36
N MET A 175 7.93 -9.58 -0.36
CA MET A 175 7.98 -8.65 -1.49
C MET A 175 7.06 -9.06 -2.64
N VAL A 176 7.02 -10.35 -2.98
CA VAL A 176 6.12 -10.89 -4.00
C VAL A 176 4.67 -10.59 -3.63
N TYR A 177 4.28 -10.84 -2.39
CA TYR A 177 2.92 -10.57 -1.92
C TYR A 177 2.56 -9.09 -1.97
N LEU A 178 3.44 -8.20 -1.49
CA LEU A 178 3.15 -6.76 -1.49
C LEU A 178 3.00 -6.22 -2.91
N PHE A 179 3.81 -6.70 -3.85
CA PHE A 179 3.69 -6.33 -5.27
C PHE A 179 2.48 -6.96 -5.95
N MET A 180 2.09 -8.18 -5.59
CA MET A 180 0.84 -8.79 -6.04
C MET A 180 -0.38 -7.98 -5.62
N ARG A 181 -0.39 -7.43 -4.40
CA ARG A 181 -1.43 -6.49 -3.96
C ARG A 181 -1.46 -5.22 -4.79
N LEU A 182 -0.30 -4.62 -5.08
CA LEU A 182 -0.23 -3.42 -5.93
C LEU A 182 -0.75 -3.70 -7.34
N ASP A 183 -0.44 -4.89 -7.88
CA ASP A 183 -0.96 -5.34 -9.16
C ASP A 183 -2.48 -5.54 -9.15
N ASN A 184 -3.05 -6.10 -8.08
CA ASN A 184 -4.51 -6.17 -7.88
C ASN A 184 -5.16 -4.77 -7.96
N GLN A 185 -4.53 -3.77 -7.35
CA GLN A 185 -5.04 -2.39 -7.39
C GLN A 185 -4.92 -1.77 -8.79
N LEU A 186 -3.83 -2.02 -9.52
CA LEU A 186 -3.68 -1.55 -10.91
C LEU A 186 -4.77 -2.11 -11.82
N VAL A 187 -5.03 -3.42 -11.73
CA VAL A 187 -6.09 -4.05 -12.53
C VAL A 187 -7.46 -3.54 -12.13
N GLY A 188 -7.74 -3.46 -10.81
CA GLY A 188 -9.03 -3.04 -10.29
C GLY A 188 -9.38 -1.57 -10.57
N LEU A 189 -8.39 -0.67 -10.53
CA LEU A 189 -8.62 0.77 -10.70
C LEU A 189 -8.46 1.24 -12.15
N LEU A 190 -7.44 0.75 -12.86
CA LEU A 190 -7.04 1.27 -14.17
C LEU A 190 -7.40 0.33 -15.33
N GLY A 191 -7.91 -0.87 -15.04
CA GLY A 191 -8.23 -1.85 -16.08
C GLY A 191 -7.01 -2.23 -16.93
N THR A 192 -5.82 -2.28 -16.34
CA THR A 192 -4.57 -2.58 -17.06
C THR A 192 -3.69 -3.54 -16.28
N SER A 193 -3.13 -4.53 -16.97
CA SER A 193 -2.12 -5.43 -16.42
C SER A 193 -0.72 -4.87 -16.66
N LEU A 194 0.21 -5.30 -15.82
CA LEU A 194 1.63 -5.05 -16.00
C LEU A 194 2.15 -5.52 -17.37
N SER A 195 1.77 -6.72 -17.80
CA SER A 195 2.23 -7.35 -19.07
C SER A 195 1.97 -6.47 -20.29
N ARG A 196 0.91 -5.66 -20.27
CA ARG A 196 0.52 -4.80 -21.40
C ARG A 196 1.07 -3.39 -21.31
N THR A 197 1.21 -2.80 -20.12
CA THR A 197 1.74 -1.43 -20.03
C THR A 197 3.22 -1.37 -20.44
N LEU A 198 3.97 -2.45 -20.26
CA LEU A 198 5.40 -2.50 -20.61
C LEU A 198 5.67 -2.81 -22.10
N ARG A 199 4.64 -2.91 -22.98
CA ARG A 199 4.79 -3.20 -24.42
C ARG A 199 5.79 -4.33 -24.72
N ARG A 200 5.48 -5.54 -24.24
CA ARG A 200 6.24 -6.75 -24.58
C ARG A 200 5.40 -7.65 -25.45
N ASP A 201 5.41 -7.36 -26.75
CA ASP A 201 4.93 -8.29 -27.76
C ASP A 201 5.83 -9.53 -27.76
N GLY A 202 5.25 -10.71 -27.52
CA GLY A 202 5.89 -11.98 -27.90
C GLY A 202 6.23 -12.96 -26.76
N ASP A 203 6.27 -12.54 -25.50
CA ASP A 203 6.41 -13.48 -24.39
C ASP A 203 5.03 -13.79 -23.82
N ARG A 204 4.68 -15.08 -23.72
CA ARG A 204 3.57 -15.54 -22.88
C ARG A 204 3.90 -15.08 -21.46
N GLY A 205 3.44 -13.88 -21.10
CA GLY A 205 3.60 -13.32 -19.79
C GLY A 205 2.95 -14.28 -18.83
N SER A 206 3.77 -15.13 -18.20
CA SER A 206 3.33 -15.88 -17.05
C SER A 206 2.88 -14.80 -16.07
N SER A 207 1.56 -14.71 -15.90
CA SER A 207 1.02 -13.91 -14.82
C SER A 207 1.75 -14.35 -13.56
N ILE A 208 1.96 -13.41 -12.65
CA ILE A 208 2.51 -13.69 -11.32
C ILE A 208 1.80 -14.93 -10.70
N SER A 209 0.54 -15.19 -11.10
CA SER A 209 -0.29 -16.37 -10.85
C SER A 209 0.37 -17.74 -11.15
N ALA A 210 1.24 -17.90 -12.16
CA ALA A 210 1.82 -19.21 -12.49
C ALA A 210 3.04 -19.59 -11.62
N ARG A 211 3.66 -18.62 -10.91
CA ARG A 211 4.88 -18.83 -10.11
C ARG A 211 4.64 -18.87 -8.60
N ILE A 212 3.43 -18.58 -8.15
CA ILE A 212 3.11 -18.55 -6.71
C ILE A 212 2.26 -19.78 -6.40
N ASN A 213 2.94 -20.86 -6.02
CA ASN A 213 2.30 -21.99 -5.37
C ASN A 213 1.53 -21.49 -4.13
N LEU A 214 0.22 -21.67 -4.16
CA LEU A 214 -0.68 -21.40 -3.04
C LEU A 214 -0.24 -22.21 -1.81
N ALA A 215 0.22 -21.47 -0.80
CA ALA A 215 0.32 -21.83 0.61
C ALA A 215 1.29 -22.97 1.00
N SER A 216 2.41 -22.58 1.60
CA SER A 216 3.12 -23.40 2.61
C SER A 216 3.44 -22.60 3.88
N SER A 217 2.52 -21.74 4.34
CA SER A 217 2.57 -21.21 5.71
C SER A 217 1.18 -20.98 6.28
N ARG A 218 1.01 -21.40 7.54
CA ARG A 218 -0.22 -21.47 8.33
C ARG A 218 -0.72 -20.10 8.82
N ASN A 219 0.01 -19.01 8.55
CA ASN A 219 -0.18 -17.71 9.20
C ASN A 219 -0.75 -16.58 8.33
N ASP A 220 -1.03 -16.79 7.04
CA ASP A 220 -1.30 -15.68 6.13
C ASP A 220 -2.62 -15.79 5.37
N ALA A 221 -3.71 -15.55 6.09
CA ALA A 221 -5.04 -15.38 5.51
C ALA A 221 -5.04 -14.34 4.38
N GLU A 222 -4.49 -13.15 4.65
CA GLU A 222 -4.49 -12.04 3.68
C GLU A 222 -3.64 -12.34 2.44
N ARG A 223 -2.48 -12.99 2.60
CA ARG A 223 -1.60 -13.31 1.46
C ARG A 223 -2.21 -14.30 0.50
N SER A 224 -2.89 -15.30 1.04
CA SER A 224 -3.60 -16.28 0.22
C SER A 224 -4.79 -15.67 -0.53
N LEU A 225 -5.49 -14.71 0.09
CA LEU A 225 -6.59 -14.00 -0.55
C LEU A 225 -6.13 -13.09 -1.69
N ASP A 226 -5.04 -12.33 -1.52
CA ASP A 226 -4.53 -11.47 -2.60
C ASP A 226 -4.15 -12.25 -3.85
N GLY A 227 -3.66 -13.49 -3.72
CA GLY A 227 -3.35 -14.37 -4.85
C GLY A 227 -4.59 -14.84 -5.61
N VAL A 228 -5.65 -15.18 -4.89
CA VAL A 228 -6.93 -15.54 -5.52
C VAL A 228 -7.57 -14.34 -6.19
N LEU A 229 -7.58 -13.17 -5.53
CA LEU A 229 -8.06 -11.92 -6.10
C LEU A 229 -7.29 -11.54 -7.36
N ASN A 230 -5.97 -11.74 -7.37
CA ASN A 230 -5.13 -11.52 -8.55
C ASN A 230 -5.63 -12.35 -9.73
N SER A 231 -5.79 -13.67 -9.54
CA SER A 231 -6.29 -14.55 -10.60
C SER A 231 -7.68 -14.14 -11.09
N ILE A 232 -8.60 -13.78 -10.18
CA ILE A 232 -9.96 -13.33 -10.52
C ILE A 232 -9.93 -12.04 -11.35
N PHE A 233 -9.14 -11.04 -10.93
CA PHE A 233 -9.10 -9.74 -11.61
C PHE A 233 -8.43 -9.83 -12.97
N HIS A 234 -7.35 -10.62 -13.10
CA HIS A 234 -6.69 -10.84 -14.39
C HIS A 234 -7.55 -11.63 -15.37
N ASP A 235 -8.30 -12.65 -14.93
CA ASP A 235 -9.23 -13.39 -15.78
C ASP A 235 -10.28 -12.46 -16.42
N ARG A 236 -10.85 -11.56 -15.61
CA ARG A 236 -11.79 -10.53 -16.11
C ARG A 236 -11.14 -9.55 -17.08
N LEU A 237 -9.93 -9.11 -16.76
CA LEU A 237 -9.19 -8.18 -17.60
C LEU A 237 -8.88 -8.80 -18.98
N ASP A 238 -8.41 -10.05 -19.00
CA ASP A 238 -8.09 -10.78 -20.21
C ASP A 238 -9.33 -11.01 -21.08
N MET A 239 -10.48 -11.30 -20.47
CA MET A 239 -11.74 -11.41 -21.22
C MET A 239 -12.21 -10.07 -21.79
N ALA A 240 -12.18 -8.99 -21.00
CA ALA A 240 -12.53 -7.65 -21.48
C ALA A 240 -11.67 -7.24 -22.69
N LEU A 241 -10.39 -7.63 -22.69
CA LEU A 241 -9.47 -7.32 -23.78
C LEU A 241 -9.68 -8.23 -24.99
N THR A 242 -10.04 -9.49 -24.78
CA THR A 242 -10.44 -10.40 -25.86
C THR A 242 -11.67 -9.86 -26.59
N MET A 243 -12.63 -9.29 -25.87
CA MET A 243 -13.79 -8.61 -26.46
C MET A 243 -13.42 -7.38 -27.29
N GLN A 244 -12.29 -6.74 -27.01
CA GLN A 244 -11.74 -5.62 -27.79
C GLN A 244 -10.80 -6.08 -28.92
N ASN A 245 -10.85 -7.36 -29.32
CA ASN A 245 -9.96 -7.98 -30.31
C ASN A 245 -8.46 -7.86 -29.96
N ARG A 246 -8.13 -7.78 -28.67
CA ARG A 246 -6.74 -7.80 -28.18
C ARG A 246 -6.44 -9.19 -27.60
N PRO A 247 -5.27 -9.79 -27.86
CA PRO A 247 -4.93 -11.11 -27.33
C PRO A 247 -4.95 -11.10 -25.78
N GLY A 248 -5.63 -12.08 -25.19
CA GLY A 248 -5.54 -12.42 -23.76
C GLY A 248 -4.23 -13.16 -23.47
N SER A 249 -3.74 -13.09 -22.22
CA SER A 249 -2.42 -13.62 -21.85
C SER A 249 -2.45 -14.91 -21.03
N ALA A 250 -3.55 -15.22 -20.35
CA ALA A 250 -3.64 -16.33 -19.40
C ALA A 250 -4.65 -17.42 -19.77
N LEU A 251 -4.49 -18.60 -19.14
CA LEU A 251 -5.51 -19.66 -19.12
C LEU A 251 -6.73 -19.18 -18.31
N PRO A 252 -7.96 -19.49 -18.75
CA PRO A 252 -9.16 -19.12 -18.01
C PRO A 252 -9.14 -19.68 -16.59
N LEU A 253 -9.63 -18.89 -15.64
CA LEU A 253 -9.83 -19.33 -14.26
C LEU A 253 -10.87 -20.45 -14.20
N ASP A 254 -10.62 -21.52 -13.44
CA ASP A 254 -11.64 -22.53 -13.11
C ASP A 254 -12.54 -22.00 -11.97
N PRO A 255 -13.81 -21.66 -12.26
CA PRO A 255 -14.70 -21.09 -11.23
C PRO A 255 -15.05 -22.09 -10.14
N GLY A 256 -15.13 -23.39 -10.47
CA GLY A 256 -15.47 -24.45 -9.53
C GLY A 256 -14.35 -24.70 -8.52
N GLN A 257 -13.10 -24.79 -9.01
CA GLN A 257 -11.93 -24.91 -8.15
C GLN A 257 -11.75 -23.67 -7.27
N THR A 258 -11.89 -22.48 -7.85
CA THR A 258 -11.71 -21.21 -7.12
C THR A 258 -12.78 -21.01 -6.05
N SER A 259 -14.05 -21.32 -6.36
CA SER A 259 -15.15 -21.25 -5.39
C SER A 259 -14.94 -22.20 -4.22
N ARG A 260 -14.50 -23.44 -4.48
CA ARG A 260 -14.14 -24.41 -3.43
C ARG A 260 -13.03 -23.87 -2.52
N TYR A 261 -11.96 -23.34 -3.11
CA TYR A 261 -10.86 -22.75 -2.36
C TYR A 261 -11.33 -21.59 -1.48
N LEU A 262 -12.11 -20.66 -2.02
CA LEU A 262 -12.64 -19.52 -1.26
C LEU A 262 -13.50 -19.97 -0.07
N ASN A 263 -14.33 -21.01 -0.24
CA ASN A 263 -15.15 -21.54 0.85
C ASN A 263 -14.30 -22.18 1.95
N GLU A 264 -13.30 -22.98 1.59
CA GLU A 264 -12.34 -23.55 2.55
C GLU A 264 -11.54 -22.47 3.28
N TRP A 265 -11.14 -21.42 2.56
CA TRP A 265 -10.43 -20.28 3.11
C TRP A 265 -11.30 -19.51 4.10
N HIS A 266 -12.56 -19.21 3.74
CA HIS A 266 -13.47 -18.48 4.62
C HIS A 266 -13.77 -19.23 5.92
N ALA A 267 -13.92 -20.56 5.84
CA ALA A 267 -14.10 -21.41 7.02
C ALA A 267 -12.91 -21.35 7.99
N ARG A 268 -11.71 -20.99 7.51
CA ARG A 268 -10.48 -20.85 8.33
C ARG A 268 -10.27 -19.41 8.83
N PHE A 269 -10.78 -18.42 8.10
CA PHE A 269 -10.47 -17.01 8.34
C PHE A 269 -11.75 -16.15 8.32
N ASP A 270 -12.29 -15.83 9.51
CA ASP A 270 -13.50 -15.00 9.67
C ASP A 270 -13.20 -13.74 10.48
N THR A 271 -12.61 -12.74 9.83
CA THR A 271 -12.53 -11.37 10.34
C THR A 271 -13.43 -10.46 9.51
N GLY A 272 -13.86 -9.32 10.07
CA GLY A 272 -14.79 -8.42 9.37
C GLY A 272 -14.30 -7.99 7.98
N LEU A 273 -13.02 -7.62 7.85
CA LEU A 273 -12.47 -7.17 6.57
C LEU A 273 -12.19 -8.31 5.59
N THR A 274 -11.66 -9.45 6.08
CA THR A 274 -11.42 -10.64 5.23
C THR A 274 -12.73 -11.23 4.71
N ARG A 275 -13.80 -11.18 5.50
CA ARG A 275 -15.15 -11.61 5.09
C ARG A 275 -15.73 -10.72 3.99
N ILE A 276 -15.53 -9.41 4.07
CA ILE A 276 -15.94 -8.48 2.99
C ILE A 276 -15.27 -8.90 1.68
N TRP A 277 -13.95 -9.10 1.68
CA TRP A 277 -13.22 -9.50 0.48
C TRP A 277 -13.58 -10.90 -0.02
N TYR A 278 -13.88 -11.85 0.87
CA TYR A 278 -14.44 -13.15 0.48
C TYR A 278 -15.76 -12.99 -0.29
N LEU A 279 -16.68 -12.15 0.20
CA LEU A 279 -17.95 -11.90 -0.48
C LEU A 279 -17.74 -11.26 -1.86
N ILE A 280 -16.83 -10.28 -1.96
CA ILE A 280 -16.44 -9.69 -3.24
C ILE A 280 -15.90 -10.77 -4.19
N ALA A 281 -14.92 -11.57 -3.74
CA ALA A 281 -14.33 -12.63 -4.55
C ALA A 281 -15.38 -13.66 -5.01
N LYS A 282 -16.27 -14.09 -4.10
CA LYS A 282 -17.36 -15.04 -4.39
C LYS A 282 -18.29 -14.50 -5.47
N MET A 283 -18.73 -13.24 -5.37
CA MET A 283 -19.57 -12.62 -6.40
C MET A 283 -18.84 -12.55 -7.75
N TYR A 284 -17.56 -12.18 -7.74
CA TYR A 284 -16.75 -12.12 -8.96
C TYR A 284 -16.53 -13.49 -9.60
N VAL A 285 -16.42 -14.58 -8.83
CA VAL A 285 -16.31 -15.94 -9.38
C VAL A 285 -17.64 -16.43 -9.93
N ALA A 286 -18.76 -16.05 -9.30
CA ALA A 286 -20.10 -16.48 -9.69
C ALA A 286 -20.59 -15.88 -11.02
N ILE A 287 -20.03 -14.75 -11.44
CA ILE A 287 -20.44 -14.04 -12.66
C ILE A 287 -19.42 -14.36 -13.77
N PRO A 288 -19.81 -15.05 -14.86
CA PRO A 288 -18.94 -15.22 -16.02
C PRO A 288 -18.46 -13.85 -16.54
N PRO A 289 -17.18 -13.66 -16.90
CA PRO A 289 -16.78 -12.37 -17.42
C PRO A 289 -17.49 -12.08 -18.76
N GLY A 290 -17.72 -10.80 -19.05
CA GLY A 290 -18.56 -10.39 -20.17
C GLY A 290 -20.08 -10.49 -19.97
N SER A 291 -20.53 -11.00 -18.82
CA SER A 291 -21.96 -11.01 -18.47
C SER A 291 -22.57 -9.60 -18.49
N PRO A 292 -23.87 -9.48 -18.83
CA PRO A 292 -24.54 -8.20 -18.80
C PRO A 292 -24.57 -7.65 -17.37
N GLU A 293 -24.53 -6.34 -17.27
CA GLU A 293 -24.36 -5.64 -16.02
C GLU A 293 -25.56 -5.75 -15.05
N ASN A 294 -26.72 -6.24 -15.50
CA ASN A 294 -27.87 -6.51 -14.63
C ASN A 294 -27.70 -7.78 -13.78
N VAL A 295 -26.73 -8.64 -14.09
CA VAL A 295 -26.46 -9.90 -13.35
C VAL A 295 -26.05 -9.62 -11.90
N TRP A 296 -25.56 -8.42 -11.58
CA TRP A 296 -25.18 -8.03 -10.23
C TRP A 296 -26.37 -7.96 -9.26
N ASP A 297 -27.60 -7.82 -9.75
CA ASP A 297 -28.78 -7.66 -8.89
C ASP A 297 -29.14 -8.89 -8.07
N GLN A 298 -28.72 -10.07 -8.51
CA GLN A 298 -28.93 -11.29 -7.74
C GLN A 298 -28.17 -11.27 -6.40
N PHE A 299 -27.20 -10.36 -6.22
CA PHE A 299 -26.35 -10.28 -5.04
C PHE A 299 -26.75 -9.17 -4.05
N GLN A 300 -28.03 -8.77 -4.05
CA GLN A 300 -28.51 -7.73 -3.14
C GLN A 300 -28.22 -8.05 -1.66
N GLU A 301 -28.41 -9.30 -1.24
CA GLU A 301 -28.15 -9.73 0.14
C GLU A 301 -26.65 -9.70 0.49
N GLU A 302 -25.79 -10.13 -0.42
CA GLU A 302 -24.34 -10.03 -0.25
C GLU A 302 -23.89 -8.56 -0.17
N PHE A 303 -24.43 -7.67 -1.00
CA PHE A 303 -24.12 -6.24 -0.92
C PHE A 303 -24.54 -5.64 0.43
N GLU A 304 -25.74 -5.95 0.92
CA GLU A 304 -26.21 -5.48 2.23
C GLU A 304 -25.28 -5.98 3.35
N THR A 305 -24.84 -7.25 3.26
CA THR A 305 -23.89 -7.83 4.20
C THR A 305 -22.53 -7.12 4.15
N VAL A 306 -22.00 -6.84 2.95
CA VAL A 306 -20.75 -6.10 2.77
C VAL A 306 -20.83 -4.72 3.42
N ILE A 307 -21.92 -3.97 3.19
CA ILE A 307 -22.09 -2.63 3.76
C ILE A 307 -22.21 -2.68 5.28
N SER A 308 -22.98 -3.62 5.82
CA SER A 308 -23.12 -3.80 7.27
C SER A 308 -21.78 -4.14 7.95
N LEU A 309 -20.96 -4.99 7.32
CA LEU A 309 -19.62 -5.30 7.81
C LEU A 309 -18.68 -4.08 7.70
N ALA A 310 -18.79 -3.32 6.61
CA ALA A 310 -17.99 -2.12 6.38
C ALA A 310 -18.29 -1.01 7.41
N GLU A 311 -19.57 -0.80 7.74
CA GLU A 311 -20.01 0.12 8.81
C GLU A 311 -19.36 -0.27 10.15
N ASN A 312 -19.44 -1.54 10.52
CA ASN A 312 -18.83 -2.04 11.76
C ASN A 312 -17.30 -1.86 11.77
N TYR A 313 -16.63 -2.11 10.65
CA TYR A 313 -15.18 -1.93 10.51
C TYR A 313 -14.78 -0.45 10.62
N LEU A 314 -15.48 0.44 9.92
CA LEU A 314 -15.21 1.88 9.93
C LEU A 314 -15.52 2.51 11.30
N LEU A 315 -16.59 2.08 11.98
CA LEU A 315 -16.89 2.52 13.34
C LEU A 315 -15.77 2.17 14.31
N ARG A 316 -15.25 0.93 14.26
CA ARG A 316 -14.13 0.51 15.11
C ARG A 316 -12.86 1.28 14.80
N THR A 317 -12.54 1.51 13.52
CA THR A 317 -11.30 2.22 13.15
C THR A 317 -11.35 3.72 13.45
N ARG A 318 -12.51 4.37 13.31
CA ARG A 318 -12.69 5.78 13.68
C ARG A 318 -12.57 6.07 15.17
N GLN A 319 -12.88 5.10 16.03
CA GLN A 319 -12.69 5.26 17.48
C GLN A 319 -11.23 5.56 17.84
N PHE A 320 -10.28 5.18 17.00
CA PHE A 320 -8.85 5.38 17.23
C PHE A 320 -8.27 6.61 16.53
N SER A 321 -8.94 7.18 15.51
CA SER A 321 -8.49 8.39 14.82
C SER A 321 -9.64 9.05 14.04
N GLN A 322 -9.80 10.36 14.21
CA GLN A 322 -10.70 11.19 13.39
C GLN A 322 -10.00 11.81 12.17
N LYS A 323 -8.74 11.46 11.92
CA LYS A 323 -7.91 12.10 10.89
C LYS A 323 -7.87 11.26 9.61
N ARG A 324 -7.44 11.89 8.51
CA ARG A 324 -7.03 11.22 7.28
C ARG A 324 -6.09 10.05 7.59
N THR A 325 -6.28 8.92 6.91
CA THR A 325 -5.45 7.72 7.13
C THR A 325 -4.85 7.18 5.84
N PHE A 326 -3.59 6.77 5.92
CA PHE A 326 -2.92 5.98 4.89
C PHE A 326 -2.73 4.52 5.34
N SER A 327 -2.93 3.56 4.44
CA SER A 327 -2.69 2.13 4.66
C SER A 327 -2.16 1.45 3.40
N PHE A 328 -1.17 0.55 3.56
CA PHE A 328 -0.77 -0.40 2.52
C PHE A 328 -1.54 -1.74 2.65
N ASN A 329 -2.16 -1.97 3.81
CA ASN A 329 -2.87 -3.22 4.07
C ASN A 329 -4.12 -3.38 3.20
N LEU A 330 -4.67 -4.59 3.15
CA LEU A 330 -5.95 -4.86 2.50
C LEU A 330 -6.98 -3.88 3.06
N GLY A 331 -7.77 -3.29 2.19
CA GLY A 331 -8.53 -2.08 2.50
C GLY A 331 -10.02 -2.20 2.20
N ILE A 332 -10.79 -1.18 2.57
CA ILE A 332 -12.24 -1.13 2.43
C ILE A 332 -12.73 -0.20 1.31
N VAL A 333 -11.85 0.66 0.77
CA VAL A 333 -12.22 1.63 -0.27
C VAL A 333 -12.62 0.91 -1.55
N SER A 334 -11.83 -0.06 -2.03
CA SER A 334 -12.15 -0.83 -3.24
C SER A 334 -13.47 -1.62 -3.11
N PRO A 335 -13.75 -2.37 -2.02
CA PRO A 335 -15.05 -3.03 -1.83
C PRO A 335 -16.23 -2.06 -1.83
N LEU A 336 -16.14 -0.93 -1.10
CA LEU A 336 -17.22 0.06 -1.07
C LEU A 336 -17.46 0.69 -2.45
N TYR A 337 -16.38 0.97 -3.19
CA TYR A 337 -16.47 1.43 -4.57
C TYR A 337 -17.19 0.43 -5.45
N ILE A 338 -16.83 -0.86 -5.37
CA ILE A 338 -17.49 -1.94 -6.11
C ILE A 338 -19.00 -1.97 -5.79
N VAL A 339 -19.40 -1.91 -4.51
CA VAL A 339 -20.82 -1.86 -4.15
C VAL A 339 -21.50 -0.62 -4.75
N GLY A 340 -20.86 0.54 -4.63
CA GLY A 340 -21.38 1.82 -5.12
C GLY A 340 -21.63 1.85 -6.63
N VAL A 341 -20.81 1.17 -7.43
CA VAL A 341 -20.98 1.13 -8.90
C VAL A 341 -21.75 -0.07 -9.42
N ARG A 342 -21.85 -1.18 -8.66
CA ARG A 342 -22.50 -2.42 -9.12
C ARG A 342 -23.92 -2.61 -8.61
N CYS A 343 -24.21 -2.29 -7.35
CA CYS A 343 -25.51 -2.55 -6.71
C CYS A 343 -26.57 -1.57 -7.21
N ARG A 344 -27.77 -2.03 -7.63
CA ARG A 344 -28.88 -1.16 -8.08
C ARG A 344 -29.87 -0.77 -6.98
N GLU A 345 -29.76 -1.34 -5.78
CA GLU A 345 -30.63 -0.97 -4.68
C GLU A 345 -30.24 0.43 -4.17
N MET A 346 -31.22 1.35 -4.21
CA MET A 346 -31.07 2.79 -3.96
C MET A 346 -30.42 3.12 -2.61
N ARG A 347 -30.84 2.44 -1.54
CA ARG A 347 -30.39 2.62 -0.16
C ARG A 347 -29.00 2.03 0.06
N ILE A 348 -28.75 0.81 -0.43
CA ILE A 348 -27.44 0.14 -0.28
C ILE A 348 -26.36 0.95 -1.00
N ARG A 349 -26.63 1.35 -2.24
CA ARG A 349 -25.72 2.15 -3.06
C ARG A 349 -25.36 3.49 -2.40
N ARG A 350 -26.37 4.24 -1.92
CA ARG A 350 -26.16 5.52 -1.23
C ARG A 350 -25.38 5.36 0.08
N ARG A 351 -25.61 4.27 0.83
CA ARG A 351 -24.81 3.95 2.03
C ARG A 351 -23.36 3.70 1.67
N ALA A 352 -23.08 2.92 0.63
CA ALA A 352 -21.71 2.68 0.16
C ALA A 352 -20.97 3.99 -0.19
N ILE A 353 -21.62 4.87 -0.96
CA ILE A 353 -21.09 6.18 -1.34
C ILE A 353 -20.86 7.05 -0.10
N TRP A 354 -21.83 7.10 0.82
CA TRP A 354 -21.70 7.88 2.06
C TRP A 354 -20.52 7.41 2.93
N LEU A 355 -20.28 6.09 3.02
CA LEU A 355 -19.14 5.54 3.74
C LEU A 355 -17.82 5.95 3.09
N LEU A 356 -17.73 5.92 1.75
CA LEU A 356 -16.56 6.42 1.02
C LEU A 356 -16.30 7.90 1.32
N GLU A 357 -17.33 8.75 1.22
CA GLU A 357 -17.21 10.19 1.46
C GLU A 357 -16.74 10.53 2.87
N SER A 358 -17.15 9.72 3.83
CA SER A 358 -16.94 10.05 5.22
C SER A 358 -15.63 9.47 5.78
N CYS A 359 -15.02 8.45 5.17
CA CYS A 359 -13.95 7.69 5.81
C CYS A 359 -12.56 8.33 5.72
N GLU A 360 -12.31 9.24 4.78
CA GLU A 360 -11.03 9.95 4.60
C GLU A 360 -9.81 9.02 4.59
N ARG A 361 -9.87 7.96 3.76
CA ARG A 361 -8.85 6.91 3.68
C ARG A 361 -8.17 6.88 2.33
N ARG A 362 -6.87 6.60 2.36
CA ARG A 362 -6.06 6.24 1.20
C ARG A 362 -5.42 4.87 1.39
N GLU A 363 -5.69 3.99 0.44
CA GLU A 363 -5.25 2.60 0.41
C GLU A 363 -4.35 2.42 -0.82
N VAL A 364 -3.17 3.04 -0.74
CA VAL A 364 -2.24 3.25 -1.86
C VAL A 364 -2.90 3.98 -3.04
N LEU A 365 -3.29 3.27 -4.11
CA LEU A 365 -3.89 3.87 -5.30
C LEU A 365 -5.36 4.25 -5.09
N TRP A 366 -6.04 3.57 -4.15
CA TRP A 366 -7.44 3.83 -3.85
C TRP A 366 -7.56 5.02 -2.91
N ASP A 367 -8.29 6.05 -3.34
CA ASP A 367 -8.64 7.22 -2.54
C ASP A 367 -10.15 7.27 -2.33
N SER A 368 -10.57 7.30 -1.07
CA SER A 368 -11.99 7.22 -0.72
C SER A 368 -12.84 8.37 -1.29
N THR A 369 -12.30 9.59 -1.34
CA THR A 369 -13.01 10.77 -1.85
C THR A 369 -13.16 10.68 -3.38
N LEU A 370 -12.08 10.34 -4.09
CA LEU A 370 -12.14 10.15 -5.54
C LEU A 370 -13.04 8.97 -5.94
N SER A 371 -12.99 7.88 -5.17
CA SER A 371 -13.88 6.73 -5.35
C SER A 371 -15.35 7.09 -5.12
N ALA A 372 -15.65 7.89 -4.09
CA ALA A 372 -17.00 8.39 -3.85
C ALA A 372 -17.52 9.25 -5.00
N MET A 373 -16.71 10.22 -5.46
CA MET A 373 -17.07 11.10 -6.58
C MET A 373 -17.38 10.27 -7.84
N THR A 374 -16.55 9.28 -8.12
CA THR A 374 -16.72 8.36 -9.26
C THR A 374 -18.01 7.56 -9.12
N ALA A 375 -18.23 6.90 -7.97
CA ALA A 375 -19.42 6.08 -7.74
C ALA A 375 -20.72 6.91 -7.73
N ARG A 376 -20.68 8.13 -7.17
CA ARG A 376 -21.78 9.09 -7.22
C ARG A 376 -22.11 9.47 -8.65
N ARG A 377 -21.11 9.71 -9.49
CA ARG A 377 -21.34 10.05 -10.90
C ARG A 377 -21.95 8.88 -11.69
N VAL A 378 -21.51 7.64 -11.42
CA VAL A 378 -22.16 6.43 -11.97
C VAL A 378 -23.63 6.38 -11.54
N MET A 379 -23.89 6.54 -10.24
CA MET A 379 -25.25 6.53 -9.69
C MET A 379 -26.13 7.59 -10.36
N GLU A 380 -25.68 8.84 -10.43
CA GLU A 380 -26.40 9.95 -11.05
C GLU A 380 -26.70 9.68 -12.52
N PHE A 381 -25.76 9.09 -13.26
CA PHE A 381 -25.96 8.74 -14.66
C PHE A 381 -27.05 7.66 -14.83
N GLU A 382 -26.97 6.58 -14.04
CA GLU A 382 -27.94 5.48 -14.08
C GLU A 382 -29.33 5.88 -13.57
N GLU A 383 -29.40 6.80 -12.61
CA GLU A 383 -30.65 7.28 -12.00
C GLU A 383 -31.21 8.54 -12.68
N SER A 384 -30.49 9.14 -13.64
CA SER A 384 -30.97 10.33 -14.36
C SER A 384 -32.22 9.99 -15.18
N LEU A 385 -33.33 10.63 -14.81
CA LEU A 385 -34.60 10.58 -15.53
C LEU A 385 -34.44 11.29 -16.88
N ASN A 386 -34.37 10.54 -17.98
CA ASN A 386 -34.77 11.11 -19.27
C ASN A 386 -36.30 11.08 -19.33
N THR A 387 -36.89 12.26 -19.30
CA THR A 387 -38.27 12.56 -19.70
C THR A 387 -38.59 11.90 -21.04
N GLY A 388 -39.26 10.74 -21.00
CA GLY A 388 -39.73 10.03 -22.19
C GLY A 388 -39.53 8.52 -22.09
N LEU A 389 -40.53 7.82 -21.57
CA LEU A 389 -40.94 6.45 -21.95
C LEU A 389 -39.84 5.39 -22.20
N GLU A 390 -38.76 5.35 -21.42
CA GLU A 390 -37.94 4.14 -21.22
C GLU A 390 -37.49 4.06 -19.76
N LEU A 391 -38.41 3.64 -18.89
CA LEU A 391 -38.08 3.26 -17.52
C LEU A 391 -37.34 1.92 -17.58
N PHE A 392 -36.15 1.86 -16.96
CA PHE A 392 -35.23 0.71 -16.85
C PHE A 392 -34.33 0.43 -18.06
N GLY A 393 -33.04 0.81 -18.00
CA GLY A 393 -32.06 0.21 -18.92
C GLY A 393 -30.69 0.84 -19.08
N ARG A 394 -30.46 2.10 -18.67
CA ARG A 394 -29.14 2.73 -18.85
C ARG A 394 -28.18 2.32 -17.75
N LYS A 395 -27.15 1.56 -18.13
CA LYS A 395 -26.06 1.14 -17.25
C LYS A 395 -24.74 1.55 -17.86
N VAL A 396 -23.88 2.14 -17.03
CA VAL A 396 -22.48 2.38 -17.38
C VAL A 396 -21.81 1.02 -17.59
N ARG A 397 -21.20 0.82 -18.76
CA ARG A 397 -20.52 -0.44 -19.07
C ARG A 397 -19.08 -0.38 -18.60
N ASN A 398 -18.39 0.73 -18.89
CA ASN A 398 -17.02 0.96 -18.46
C ASN A 398 -16.89 2.26 -17.67
N VAL A 399 -16.18 2.18 -16.56
CA VAL A 399 -15.68 3.33 -15.81
C VAL A 399 -14.17 3.27 -15.89
N THR A 400 -13.56 4.18 -16.64
CA THR A 400 -12.10 4.23 -16.78
C THR A 400 -11.57 5.41 -15.98
N ALA A 401 -10.71 5.13 -15.02
CA ALA A 401 -9.94 6.16 -14.33
C ALA A 401 -8.75 6.58 -15.21
N VAL A 402 -8.78 7.82 -15.71
CA VAL A 402 -7.67 8.47 -16.40
C VAL A 402 -6.92 9.31 -15.38
N LEU A 403 -5.68 8.91 -15.09
CA LEU A 403 -4.79 9.66 -14.23
C LEU A 403 -4.25 10.88 -15.00
N ASP A 404 -4.38 12.07 -14.41
CA ASP A 404 -3.89 13.35 -14.90
C ASP A 404 -3.05 13.99 -13.77
N ASP A 405 -1.75 14.23 -13.99
CA ASP A 405 -0.89 14.77 -12.94
C ASP A 405 -1.24 16.23 -12.59
N ASP A 406 -1.91 16.96 -13.50
CA ASP A 406 -2.26 18.38 -13.33
C ASP A 406 -3.73 18.58 -12.88
N ASN A 407 -4.63 17.64 -13.21
CA ASN A 407 -6.05 17.70 -12.84
C ASN A 407 -6.55 16.52 -11.98
N GLY A 408 -5.66 15.67 -11.46
CA GLY A 408 -5.99 14.54 -10.58
C GLY A 408 -6.47 13.28 -11.32
N VAL A 409 -7.71 12.86 -11.08
CA VAL A 409 -8.30 11.68 -11.74
C VAL A 409 -9.51 12.12 -12.53
N ARG A 410 -9.44 12.01 -13.85
CA ARG A 410 -10.59 12.17 -14.75
C ARG A 410 -11.25 10.81 -14.91
N VAL A 411 -12.58 10.79 -14.86
CA VAL A 411 -13.35 9.55 -15.05
C VAL A 411 -14.08 9.64 -16.38
N GLU A 412 -13.82 8.66 -17.24
CA GLU A 412 -14.53 8.49 -18.50
C GLU A 412 -15.58 7.39 -18.35
N PHE A 413 -16.76 7.63 -18.91
CA PHE A 413 -17.91 6.72 -18.88
C PHE A 413 -18.21 6.28 -20.31
N GLU A 414 -18.24 4.97 -20.55
CA GLU A 414 -18.74 4.37 -21.81
C GLU A 414 -20.01 3.54 -21.59
#